data_AF-A0A9X0HPB9-F1
#
_entry.id   AF-A0A9X0HPB9-F1
#
_cell.length_a   1.000
_cell.length_b   1.000
_cell.length_c   1.000
_cell.angle_alpha   90.00
_cell.angle_beta   90.00
_cell.angle_gamma   90.00
#
_symmetry.space_group_name_H-M   'P 1'
#
loop_
_entity.id
_entity.type
_entity.pdbx_description
1 polymer ?
#
loop_
_entity_poly.entity_id
_entity_poly.type
_entity_poly.pdbx_seq_one_letter_code
_entity_poly.pdbx_strand_id
1 'polypeptide(L)'
;MKKALFSLALAMLVPVLSPGWGFFGHRTITQIAVYALPSSMQAFYYRHMPQLVKLSTAPDERRNDDPTEATKHFIDMDHFGDNPFGMMPKDYDKAVAKYTADTLKKYGVVPWVVLETKEKLTEAFKQRDTTAIIALSADLNHYVADAFVPLHTTENYDGQLTKQTGLHSLWESKLPEMFIAEYKLDSDKADYIKDPKSAIWKVVQDSYGFLGATFDYEMELSKNYTTEKKYTYSHKYGKTRRSYSDAFAKEYHKKVGGMVAYRLKGAPTLVASMWYTAWKDAGSPDLGAMMRPGKLSKEEKKLLDEQLEAWKDNQLVPLNMLLSLQKEKAAEKPDVVGSADGAAPAPAAEAAAPAASPAPTPEADKAKTKEKRDNDKQKEKTKAKKKDDNSPFNDK
;
A
#
# COMPACT_ATOMS: atom_id res chain seq x y z
N MET A 1 1.60 -5.96 -41.83
CA MET A 1 0.34 -5.82 -41.07
C MET A 1 0.33 -6.62 -39.76
N LYS A 2 0.50 -7.96 -39.72
CA LYS A 2 0.40 -8.73 -38.45
C LYS A 2 1.40 -8.36 -37.34
N LYS A 3 2.62 -7.89 -37.67
CA LYS A 3 3.62 -7.44 -36.66
C LYS A 3 3.32 -6.08 -36.01
N ALA A 4 2.46 -5.24 -36.60
CA ALA A 4 2.13 -3.92 -36.07
C ALA A 4 1.03 -3.96 -34.98
N LEU A 5 0.21 -5.02 -34.97
CA LEU A 5 -0.87 -5.19 -33.99
C LEU A 5 -0.34 -5.62 -32.60
N PHE A 6 0.78 -6.35 -32.54
CA PHE A 6 1.40 -6.72 -31.27
C PHE A 6 2.03 -5.53 -30.53
N SER A 7 2.59 -4.57 -31.27
CA SER A 7 3.13 -3.33 -30.72
C SER A 7 2.07 -2.41 -30.08
N LEU A 8 0.82 -2.52 -30.54
CA LEU A 8 -0.29 -1.69 -30.03
C LEU A 8 -0.94 -2.30 -28.78
N ALA A 9 -0.93 -3.63 -28.63
CA ALA A 9 -1.45 -4.33 -27.46
C ALA A 9 -0.56 -4.15 -26.21
N LEU A 10 0.76 -4.09 -26.38
CA LEU A 10 1.70 -3.90 -25.26
C LEU A 10 1.71 -2.45 -24.72
N ALA A 11 1.11 -1.50 -25.43
CA ALA A 11 1.07 -0.08 -25.05
C ALA A 11 -0.01 0.26 -24.00
N MET A 12 -0.92 -0.66 -23.66
CA MET A 12 -1.98 -0.45 -22.67
C MET A 12 -1.68 -0.98 -21.25
N LEU A 13 -0.48 -1.55 -21.02
CA LEU A 13 -0.16 -2.28 -19.79
C LEU A 13 1.02 -1.67 -19.00
N VAL A 14 1.21 -0.35 -19.10
CA VAL A 14 2.12 0.41 -18.23
C VAL A 14 1.28 1.30 -17.31
N PRO A 15 1.29 1.08 -15.98
CA PRO A 15 0.75 2.05 -15.03
C PRO A 15 1.72 3.25 -15.00
N VAL A 16 1.48 4.24 -15.86
CA VAL A 16 2.36 5.40 -16.00
C VAL A 16 2.11 6.39 -14.86
N LEU A 17 2.75 6.14 -13.71
CA LEU A 17 2.68 6.97 -12.51
C LEU A 17 2.93 8.45 -12.82
N SER A 18 2.14 9.31 -12.19
CA SER A 18 2.39 10.75 -12.15
C SER A 18 3.28 11.04 -10.93
N PRO A 19 4.47 11.64 -11.09
CA PRO A 19 5.23 12.12 -9.95
C PRO A 19 4.50 13.35 -9.41
N GLY A 20 4.04 13.23 -8.16
CA GLY A 20 2.91 13.97 -7.67
C GLY A 20 1.71 13.03 -7.63
N TRP A 21 1.62 12.23 -6.55
CA TRP A 21 0.81 12.66 -5.41
C TRP A 21 0.50 11.58 -4.38
N GLY A 22 0.39 10.29 -4.75
CA GLY A 22 0.38 9.20 -3.76
C GLY A 22 1.52 9.43 -2.77
N PHE A 23 2.68 9.80 -3.32
CA PHE A 23 3.86 10.26 -2.59
C PHE A 23 3.60 11.40 -1.60
N PHE A 24 2.83 12.43 -1.96
CA PHE A 24 2.49 13.54 -1.07
C PHE A 24 1.61 13.06 0.10
N GLY A 25 0.57 12.28 -0.21
CA GLY A 25 -0.31 11.66 0.78
C GLY A 25 0.44 10.80 1.78
N HIS A 26 1.20 9.80 1.30
CA HIS A 26 1.99 8.91 2.17
C HIS A 26 3.02 9.68 3.01
N ARG A 27 3.70 10.69 2.45
CA ARG A 27 4.66 11.53 3.17
C ARG A 27 4.00 12.33 4.30
N THR A 28 2.85 12.96 4.03
CA THR A 28 2.05 13.65 5.06
C THR A 28 1.59 12.69 6.14
N ILE A 29 0.96 11.57 5.76
CA ILE A 29 0.43 10.57 6.70
C ILE A 29 1.56 10.04 7.60
N THR A 30 2.74 9.75 7.04
CA THR A 30 3.91 9.28 7.81
C THR A 30 4.31 10.26 8.91
N GLN A 31 4.42 11.56 8.57
CA GLN A 31 4.82 12.59 9.53
C GLN A 31 3.79 12.74 10.67
N ILE A 32 2.49 12.78 10.33
CA ILE A 32 1.42 12.88 11.35
C ILE A 32 1.33 11.60 12.21
N ALA A 33 1.55 10.43 11.61
CA ALA A 33 1.62 9.16 12.34
C ALA A 33 2.77 9.14 13.36
N VAL A 34 3.93 9.72 13.01
CA VAL A 34 5.04 9.86 13.98
C VAL A 34 4.64 10.74 15.15
N TYR A 35 3.91 11.84 14.96
CA TYR A 35 3.43 12.70 16.07
C TYR A 35 2.35 12.06 16.95
N ALA A 36 1.61 11.08 16.43
CA ALA A 36 0.55 10.38 17.14
C ALA A 36 1.05 9.30 18.12
N LEU A 37 2.34 8.96 18.08
CA LEU A 37 2.93 7.90 18.90
C LEU A 37 3.02 8.25 20.40
N PRO A 38 3.08 7.24 21.29
CA PRO A 38 3.35 7.48 22.69
C PRO A 38 4.80 7.93 22.92
N SER A 39 5.04 8.64 24.02
CA SER A 39 6.37 9.16 24.40
C SER A 39 7.48 8.11 24.46
N SER A 40 7.15 6.84 24.72
CA SER A 40 8.09 5.71 24.70
C SER A 40 8.61 5.35 23.30
N MET A 41 7.92 5.75 22.24
CA MET A 41 8.31 5.51 20.83
C MET A 41 8.69 6.80 20.10
N GLN A 42 8.18 7.94 20.56
CA GLN A 42 8.33 9.26 19.91
C GLN A 42 9.77 9.59 19.53
N ALA A 43 10.73 9.37 20.43
CA ALA A 43 12.13 9.73 20.22
C ALA A 43 12.78 8.96 19.05
N PHE A 44 12.51 7.66 18.94
CA PHE A 44 13.02 6.81 17.86
C PHE A 44 12.42 7.20 16.52
N TYR A 45 11.09 7.27 16.46
CA TYR A 45 10.39 7.57 15.21
C TYR A 45 10.63 9.01 14.74
N TYR A 46 10.78 9.98 15.65
CA TYR A 46 11.15 11.35 15.30
C TYR A 46 12.54 11.43 14.66
N ARG A 47 13.54 10.79 15.26
CA ARG A 47 14.91 10.78 14.71
C ARG A 47 14.97 10.15 13.31
N HIS A 48 14.19 9.10 13.08
CA HIS A 48 14.12 8.42 11.79
C HIS A 48 13.03 8.99 10.85
N MET A 49 12.30 10.03 11.24
CA MET A 49 11.19 10.61 10.47
C MET A 49 11.59 11.01 9.03
N PRO A 50 12.74 11.66 8.76
CA PRO A 50 13.11 11.99 7.38
C PRO A 50 13.28 10.75 6.49
N GLN A 51 13.79 9.64 7.06
CA GLN A 51 13.95 8.38 6.36
C GLN A 51 12.63 7.64 6.19
N LEU A 52 11.77 7.62 7.20
CA LEU A 52 10.40 7.07 7.14
C LEU A 52 9.58 7.78 6.06
N VAL A 53 9.57 9.12 6.07
CA VAL A 53 8.86 9.95 5.09
C VAL A 53 9.38 9.66 3.68
N LYS A 54 10.71 9.59 3.48
CA LYS A 54 11.29 9.22 2.18
C LYS A 54 10.89 7.80 1.75
N LEU A 55 10.94 6.81 2.63
CA LEU A 55 10.63 5.42 2.29
C LEU A 55 9.12 5.15 2.15
N SER A 56 8.26 6.07 2.60
CA SER A 56 6.79 5.92 2.50
C SER A 56 6.26 5.85 1.07
N THR A 57 7.10 6.11 0.06
CA THR A 57 6.81 6.02 -1.38
C THR A 57 7.48 4.81 -2.04
N ALA A 58 8.36 4.09 -1.33
CA ALA A 58 9.12 2.97 -1.88
C ALA A 58 8.24 1.83 -2.44
N PRO A 59 7.06 1.47 -1.88
CA PRO A 59 6.21 0.45 -2.48
C PRO A 59 5.71 0.84 -3.88
N ASP A 60 5.25 2.09 -4.04
CA ASP A 60 4.83 2.62 -5.34
C ASP A 60 5.95 2.55 -6.39
N GLU A 61 7.19 2.82 -5.96
CA GLU A 61 8.41 2.80 -6.76
C GLU A 61 8.85 1.37 -7.11
N ARG A 62 8.72 0.42 -6.17
CA ARG A 62 9.07 -1.00 -6.37
C ARG A 62 8.30 -1.65 -7.51
N ARG A 63 7.10 -1.18 -7.87
CA ARG A 63 6.31 -1.67 -9.01
C ARG A 63 7.04 -1.63 -10.37
N ASN A 64 8.12 -0.84 -10.50
CA ASN A 64 8.93 -0.83 -11.71
C ASN A 64 9.82 -2.08 -11.85
N ASP A 65 10.20 -2.70 -10.73
CA ASP A 65 11.20 -3.78 -10.65
C ASP A 65 10.65 -5.09 -10.05
N ASP A 66 9.64 -5.03 -9.16
CA ASP A 66 8.90 -6.18 -8.62
C ASP A 66 7.51 -6.31 -9.30
N PRO A 67 7.30 -7.30 -10.20
CA PRO A 67 6.02 -7.51 -10.86
C PRO A 67 4.93 -8.06 -9.93
N THR A 68 5.23 -8.35 -8.65
CA THR A 68 4.26 -8.76 -7.63
C THR A 68 3.76 -7.59 -6.78
N GLU A 69 4.40 -6.41 -6.85
CA GLU A 69 4.12 -5.29 -5.97
C GLU A 69 2.76 -4.62 -6.26
N ALA A 70 2.41 -4.45 -7.54
CA ALA A 70 1.24 -3.65 -7.93
C ALA A 70 -0.08 -4.07 -7.27
N THR A 71 -0.25 -5.38 -7.03
CA THR A 71 -1.47 -5.96 -6.46
C THR A 71 -1.54 -5.84 -4.93
N LYS A 72 -0.48 -5.33 -4.29
CA LYS A 72 -0.40 -5.14 -2.83
C LYS A 72 -1.05 -3.83 -2.35
N HIS A 73 -1.39 -2.93 -3.28
CA HIS A 73 -1.91 -1.58 -3.00
C HIS A 73 -3.44 -1.46 -2.95
N PHE A 74 -4.17 -2.43 -3.49
CA PHE A 74 -5.63 -2.34 -3.64
C PHE A 74 -6.33 -3.66 -3.29
N ILE A 75 -7.67 -3.64 -3.29
CA ILE A 75 -8.52 -4.83 -3.32
C ILE A 75 -9.86 -4.46 -3.98
N ASP A 76 -10.10 -4.94 -5.20
CA ASP A 76 -11.29 -4.62 -6.00
C ASP A 76 -12.51 -5.34 -5.43
N MET A 77 -13.13 -4.76 -4.40
CA MET A 77 -14.20 -5.42 -3.65
C MET A 77 -15.46 -5.63 -4.50
N ASP A 78 -15.73 -4.73 -5.45
CA ASP A 78 -16.83 -4.85 -6.42
C ASP A 78 -16.71 -6.08 -7.32
N HIS A 79 -15.50 -6.60 -7.54
CA HIS A 79 -15.29 -7.85 -8.27
C HIS A 79 -15.97 -9.06 -7.58
N PHE A 80 -16.07 -9.05 -6.25
CA PHE A 80 -16.49 -10.22 -5.46
C PHE A 80 -18.01 -10.33 -5.25
N GLY A 81 -18.80 -9.60 -6.04
CA GLY A 81 -20.26 -9.67 -6.13
C GLY A 81 -21.00 -8.69 -5.21
N ASP A 82 -22.33 -8.62 -5.33
CA ASP A 82 -23.21 -7.55 -4.82
C ASP A 82 -23.12 -7.25 -3.30
N ASN A 83 -22.69 -8.23 -2.49
CA ASN A 83 -22.42 -8.06 -1.06
C ASN A 83 -21.00 -8.55 -0.74
N PRO A 84 -19.96 -7.79 -1.13
CA PRO A 84 -18.62 -8.32 -1.14
C PRO A 84 -18.06 -8.43 0.29
N PHE A 85 -18.46 -7.56 1.22
CA PHE A 85 -18.07 -7.63 2.63
C PHE A 85 -18.79 -8.73 3.43
N GLY A 86 -19.98 -9.16 3.00
CA GLY A 86 -20.64 -10.35 3.53
C GLY A 86 -20.10 -11.66 2.97
N MET A 87 -19.47 -11.61 1.79
CA MET A 87 -18.99 -12.80 1.06
C MET A 87 -17.48 -13.05 1.16
N MET A 88 -16.66 -12.00 1.29
CA MET A 88 -15.20 -12.12 1.33
C MET A 88 -14.71 -12.67 2.68
N PRO A 89 -14.04 -13.83 2.72
CA PRO A 89 -13.42 -14.32 3.94
C PRO A 89 -12.26 -13.42 4.35
N LYS A 90 -12.26 -12.93 5.59
CA LYS A 90 -11.20 -12.05 6.11
C LYS A 90 -9.87 -12.78 6.37
N ASP A 91 -9.91 -14.10 6.52
CA ASP A 91 -8.73 -14.97 6.63
C ASP A 91 -8.25 -15.38 5.23
N TYR A 92 -6.97 -15.16 4.91
CA TYR A 92 -6.44 -15.34 3.56
C TYR A 92 -6.65 -16.76 3.02
N ASP A 93 -6.33 -17.80 3.79
CA ASP A 93 -6.47 -19.20 3.35
C ASP A 93 -7.92 -19.56 3.00
N LYS A 94 -8.91 -18.97 3.70
CA LYS A 94 -10.34 -19.14 3.40
C LYS A 94 -10.73 -18.38 2.14
N ALA A 95 -10.16 -17.21 1.91
CA ALA A 95 -10.36 -16.45 0.67
C ALA A 95 -9.75 -17.20 -0.53
N VAL A 96 -8.55 -17.75 -0.38
CA VAL A 96 -7.89 -18.60 -1.39
C VAL A 96 -8.73 -19.86 -1.66
N ALA A 97 -9.24 -20.53 -0.63
CA ALA A 97 -10.12 -21.69 -0.81
C ALA A 97 -11.44 -21.36 -1.54
N LYS A 98 -11.92 -20.12 -1.46
CA LYS A 98 -13.17 -19.67 -2.10
C LYS A 98 -12.98 -19.10 -3.51
N TYR A 99 -11.91 -18.34 -3.74
CA TYR A 99 -11.71 -17.55 -4.97
C TYR A 99 -10.44 -17.93 -5.77
N THR A 100 -9.56 -18.77 -5.21
CA THR A 100 -8.19 -19.07 -5.66
C THR A 100 -7.19 -17.92 -5.44
N ALA A 101 -5.91 -18.27 -5.27
CA ALA A 101 -4.83 -17.31 -5.07
C ALA A 101 -4.60 -16.41 -6.31
N ASP A 102 -4.77 -16.94 -7.52
CA ASP A 102 -4.59 -16.16 -8.76
C ASP A 102 -5.64 -15.07 -8.92
N THR A 103 -6.91 -15.35 -8.58
CA THR A 103 -7.98 -14.33 -8.55
C THR A 103 -7.69 -13.26 -7.52
N LEU A 104 -7.37 -13.64 -6.27
CA LEU A 104 -7.04 -12.66 -5.22
C LEU A 104 -5.83 -11.82 -5.60
N LYS A 105 -4.79 -12.42 -6.17
CA LYS A 105 -3.64 -11.68 -6.68
C LYS A 105 -4.06 -10.71 -7.77
N LYS A 106 -4.86 -11.13 -8.75
CA LYS A 106 -5.33 -10.25 -9.84
C LYS A 106 -6.14 -9.05 -9.35
N TYR A 107 -7.02 -9.26 -8.36
CA TYR A 107 -7.97 -8.28 -7.85
C TYR A 107 -7.56 -7.65 -6.51
N GLY A 108 -6.28 -7.74 -6.16
CA GLY A 108 -5.67 -7.02 -5.05
C GLY A 108 -5.76 -7.71 -3.68
N VAL A 109 -4.74 -7.48 -2.86
CA VAL A 109 -4.52 -8.16 -1.57
C VAL A 109 -4.18 -7.22 -0.39
N VAL A 110 -4.38 -5.91 -0.52
CA VAL A 110 -3.93 -4.91 0.48
C VAL A 110 -4.30 -5.21 1.94
N PRO A 111 -5.50 -5.73 2.32
CA PRO A 111 -5.81 -5.98 3.73
C PRO A 111 -4.92 -7.05 4.37
N TRP A 112 -4.51 -8.06 3.58
CA TRP A 112 -3.64 -9.13 4.03
C TRP A 112 -2.17 -8.70 4.05
N VAL A 113 -1.74 -7.88 3.09
CA VAL A 113 -0.38 -7.30 3.06
C VAL A 113 -0.14 -6.40 4.27
N VAL A 114 -1.13 -5.61 4.68
CA VAL A 114 -1.06 -4.81 5.93
C VAL A 114 -0.79 -5.71 7.14
N LEU A 115 -1.51 -6.83 7.27
CA LEU A 115 -1.34 -7.77 8.39
C LEU A 115 0.02 -8.47 8.34
N GLU A 116 0.43 -8.96 7.16
CA GLU A 116 1.73 -9.59 6.96
C GLU A 116 2.89 -8.62 7.29
N THR A 117 2.79 -7.36 6.84
CA THR A 117 3.80 -6.33 7.08
C THR A 117 3.84 -5.91 8.56
N LYS A 118 2.69 -5.87 9.25
CA LYS A 118 2.61 -5.69 10.70
C LYS A 118 3.32 -6.82 11.46
N GLU A 119 3.15 -8.07 11.04
CA GLU A 119 3.82 -9.21 11.69
C GLU A 119 5.33 -9.21 11.42
N LYS A 120 5.77 -8.87 10.19
CA LYS A 120 7.19 -8.65 9.88
C LYS A 120 7.78 -7.52 10.75
N LEU A 121 7.07 -6.41 10.92
CA LEU A 121 7.49 -5.30 11.79
C LEU A 121 7.57 -5.74 13.27
N THR A 122 6.61 -6.56 13.72
CA THR A 122 6.61 -7.15 15.07
C THR A 122 7.87 -8.00 15.28
N GLU A 123 8.26 -8.79 14.29
CA GLU A 123 9.48 -9.61 14.35
C GLU A 123 10.77 -8.77 14.30
N ALA A 124 10.82 -7.74 13.44
CA ALA A 124 11.94 -6.79 13.40
C ALA A 124 12.17 -6.08 14.75
N PHE A 125 11.09 -5.75 15.47
CA PHE A 125 11.18 -5.22 16.83
C PHE A 125 11.78 -6.23 17.83
N LYS A 126 11.36 -7.51 17.79
CA LYS A 126 11.94 -8.56 18.68
C LYS A 126 13.44 -8.73 18.43
N GLN A 127 13.84 -8.72 17.16
CA GLN A 127 15.23 -8.84 16.72
C GLN A 127 16.05 -7.56 16.93
N ARG A 128 15.38 -6.43 17.22
CA ARG A 128 15.99 -5.10 17.38
C ARG A 128 16.73 -4.60 16.13
N ASP A 129 16.28 -5.02 14.95
CA ASP A 129 16.82 -4.56 13.68
C ASP A 129 16.25 -3.18 13.33
N THR A 130 16.96 -2.13 13.71
CA THR A 130 16.63 -0.74 13.40
C THR A 130 16.37 -0.50 11.91
N THR A 131 17.11 -1.18 11.02
CA THR A 131 16.97 -1.00 9.56
C THR A 131 15.66 -1.59 9.07
N ALA A 132 15.36 -2.83 9.47
CA ALA A 132 14.10 -3.49 9.14
C ALA A 132 12.90 -2.78 9.77
N ILE A 133 13.00 -2.31 11.03
CA ILE A 133 11.95 -1.53 11.69
C ILE A 133 11.59 -0.28 10.87
N ILE A 134 12.58 0.48 10.39
CA ILE A 134 12.34 1.70 9.61
C ILE A 134 11.71 1.38 8.25
N ALA A 135 12.25 0.40 7.54
CA ALA A 135 11.73 0.00 6.22
C ALA A 135 10.29 -0.55 6.32
N LEU A 136 10.04 -1.49 7.22
CA LEU A 136 8.72 -2.12 7.41
C LEU A 136 7.70 -1.15 8.00
N SER A 137 8.12 -0.15 8.80
CA SER A 137 7.21 0.91 9.25
C SER A 137 6.76 1.80 8.10
N ALA A 138 7.66 2.12 7.16
CA ALA A 138 7.33 2.90 5.97
C ALA A 138 6.44 2.10 4.98
N ASP A 139 6.74 0.83 4.75
CA ASP A 139 5.89 -0.08 3.96
C ASP A 139 4.49 -0.22 4.59
N LEU A 140 4.41 -0.43 5.91
CA LEU A 140 3.13 -0.56 6.62
C LEU A 140 2.32 0.73 6.59
N ASN A 141 2.98 1.90 6.69
CA ASN A 141 2.33 3.20 6.49
C ASN A 141 1.68 3.29 5.10
N HIS A 142 2.41 2.88 4.06
CA HIS A 142 1.95 2.95 2.69
C HIS A 142 0.70 2.10 2.46
N TYR A 143 0.77 0.79 2.73
CA TYR A 143 -0.38 -0.11 2.51
C TYR A 143 -1.59 0.20 3.40
N VAL A 144 -1.37 0.74 4.61
CA VAL A 144 -2.48 1.24 5.43
C VAL A 144 -3.09 2.50 4.80
N ALA A 145 -2.28 3.46 4.34
CA ALA A 145 -2.76 4.67 3.69
C ALA A 145 -3.50 4.40 2.37
N ASP A 146 -3.02 3.44 1.57
CA ASP A 146 -3.70 2.93 0.38
C ASP A 146 -5.12 2.45 0.69
N ALA A 147 -5.29 1.67 1.76
CA ALA A 147 -6.61 1.21 2.20
C ALA A 147 -7.56 2.36 2.59
N PHE A 148 -7.07 3.57 2.86
CA PHE A 148 -7.90 4.76 3.10
C PHE A 148 -8.40 5.44 1.81
N VAL A 149 -7.86 5.10 0.63
CA VAL A 149 -8.28 5.62 -0.67
C VAL A 149 -9.53 4.85 -1.15
N PRO A 150 -10.69 5.50 -1.39
CA PRO A 150 -11.89 4.83 -1.89
C PRO A 150 -11.63 4.07 -3.20
N LEU A 151 -10.89 4.69 -4.11
CA LEU A 151 -10.61 4.18 -5.44
C LEU A 151 -9.67 2.96 -5.46
N HIS A 152 -8.99 2.63 -4.35
CA HIS A 152 -8.24 1.38 -4.18
C HIS A 152 -9.15 0.18 -3.82
N THR A 153 -10.46 0.35 -3.92
CA THR A 153 -11.45 -0.68 -3.56
C THR A 153 -12.37 -1.14 -4.71
N THR A 154 -12.04 -0.77 -5.97
CA THR A 154 -12.93 -0.97 -7.13
C THR A 154 -12.17 -1.21 -8.44
N GLU A 155 -12.68 -2.13 -9.27
CA GLU A 155 -12.20 -2.30 -10.66
C GLU A 155 -12.26 -0.98 -11.46
N ASN A 156 -13.13 -0.03 -11.09
CA ASN A 156 -13.27 1.30 -11.70
C ASN A 156 -12.32 2.37 -11.09
N TYR A 157 -11.15 1.98 -10.57
CA TYR A 157 -10.24 2.85 -9.81
C TYR A 157 -9.94 4.24 -10.43
N ASP A 158 -9.79 4.36 -11.74
CA ASP A 158 -9.55 5.65 -12.41
C ASP A 158 -10.82 6.28 -13.01
N GLY A 159 -11.98 5.65 -12.84
CA GLY A 159 -13.24 6.04 -13.48
C GLY A 159 -13.33 5.59 -14.95
N GLN A 160 -12.49 4.65 -15.39
CA GLN A 160 -12.39 4.21 -16.78
C GLN A 160 -13.64 3.48 -17.31
N LEU A 161 -14.41 2.83 -16.44
CA LEU A 161 -15.67 2.17 -16.79
C LEU A 161 -16.84 3.17 -16.88
N THR A 162 -16.74 4.30 -16.17
CA THR A 162 -17.77 5.36 -16.11
C THR A 162 -17.44 6.62 -16.92
N LYS A 163 -16.33 6.62 -17.69
CA LYS A 163 -15.82 7.75 -18.52
C LYS A 163 -15.30 8.95 -17.71
N GLN A 164 -14.85 8.70 -16.48
CA GLN A 164 -14.31 9.67 -15.53
C GLN A 164 -12.76 9.60 -15.44
N THR A 165 -12.10 8.89 -16.38
CA THR A 165 -10.63 8.67 -16.48
C THR A 165 -9.78 9.86 -16.04
N GLY A 166 -8.91 9.63 -15.07
CA GLY A 166 -8.13 10.60 -14.31
C GLY A 166 -8.66 10.83 -12.89
N LEU A 167 -9.72 10.14 -12.45
CA LEU A 167 -10.38 10.39 -11.15
C LEU A 167 -9.52 9.91 -9.97
N HIS A 168 -8.71 8.86 -10.15
CA HIS A 168 -7.70 8.46 -9.15
C HIS A 168 -6.76 9.63 -8.87
N SER A 169 -6.25 10.22 -9.97
CA SER A 169 -5.38 11.40 -9.92
C SER A 169 -6.13 12.74 -9.74
N LEU A 170 -7.42 12.70 -9.45
CA LEU A 170 -8.13 13.84 -8.86
C LEU A 170 -8.19 13.68 -7.34
N TRP A 171 -8.59 12.50 -6.84
CA TRP A 171 -8.88 12.27 -5.43
C TRP A 171 -7.63 12.08 -4.56
N GLU A 172 -6.81 11.09 -4.89
CA GLU A 172 -5.56 10.77 -4.18
C GLU A 172 -4.47 11.74 -4.60
N SER A 173 -4.49 12.07 -5.89
CA SER A 173 -3.78 13.23 -6.39
C SER A 173 -4.55 14.52 -6.16
N LYS A 174 -4.73 15.38 -7.16
CA LYS A 174 -5.05 16.82 -7.14
C LYS A 174 -5.75 17.51 -5.94
N LEU A 175 -6.50 16.84 -5.05
CA LEU A 175 -7.16 17.42 -3.86
C LEU A 175 -6.23 17.79 -2.68
N PRO A 176 -5.59 16.91 -1.87
CA PRO A 176 -4.71 17.33 -0.75
C PRO A 176 -3.68 18.48 -0.98
N GLU A 177 -2.54 18.41 -1.68
CA GLU A 177 -1.64 19.56 -1.97
C GLU A 177 -2.36 20.88 -2.29
N MET A 178 -3.43 20.85 -3.13
CA MET A 178 -4.18 22.06 -3.46
C MET A 178 -4.89 22.68 -2.24
N PHE A 179 -5.33 21.86 -1.29
CA PHE A 179 -6.16 22.25 -0.14
C PHE A 179 -5.54 21.89 1.22
N ILE A 180 -4.27 21.47 1.29
CA ILE A 180 -3.64 20.94 2.52
C ILE A 180 -3.51 22.01 3.60
N ALA A 181 -3.41 23.28 3.17
CA ALA A 181 -3.44 24.46 4.04
C ALA A 181 -4.83 24.73 4.66
N GLU A 182 -5.90 24.23 4.04
CA GLU A 182 -7.29 24.32 4.52
C GLU A 182 -7.67 23.14 5.40
N TYR A 183 -6.92 22.03 5.34
CA TYR A 183 -7.20 20.82 6.11
C TYR A 183 -6.70 20.95 7.56
N LYS A 184 -7.47 20.38 8.49
CA LYS A 184 -6.99 20.11 9.84
C LYS A 184 -6.20 18.80 9.82
N LEU A 185 -4.87 18.89 9.92
CA LEU A 185 -3.95 17.75 9.88
C LEU A 185 -3.85 17.05 11.25
N ASP A 186 -4.98 16.82 11.92
CA ASP A 186 -5.00 16.14 13.22
C ASP A 186 -5.07 14.61 13.07
N SER A 187 -4.85 13.91 14.19
CA SER A 187 -5.04 12.47 14.32
C SER A 187 -5.32 12.16 15.78
N ASP A 188 -5.95 11.01 16.04
CA ASP A 188 -6.04 10.48 17.39
C ASP A 188 -4.74 9.75 17.76
N LYS A 189 -4.40 9.74 19.06
CA LYS A 189 -3.18 9.09 19.58
C LYS A 189 -3.21 7.58 19.28
N ALA A 190 -2.02 7.01 19.05
CA ALA A 190 -1.86 5.58 18.84
C ALA A 190 -2.39 4.77 20.04
N ASP A 191 -3.22 3.76 19.75
CA ASP A 191 -3.74 2.81 20.74
C ASP A 191 -3.48 1.36 20.30
N TYR A 192 -3.56 0.42 21.25
CA TYR A 192 -3.28 -0.99 21.01
C TYR A 192 -4.47 -1.67 20.33
N ILE A 193 -4.27 -2.13 19.10
CA ILE A 193 -5.31 -2.74 18.28
C ILE A 193 -5.42 -4.23 18.63
N LYS A 194 -6.43 -4.59 19.42
CA LYS A 194 -6.71 -5.98 19.83
C LYS A 194 -7.04 -6.92 18.65
N ASP A 195 -7.62 -6.39 17.57
CA ASP A 195 -7.91 -7.13 16.33
C ASP A 195 -7.49 -6.28 15.11
N PRO A 196 -6.20 -6.32 14.71
CA PRO A 196 -5.69 -5.61 13.55
C PRO A 196 -6.44 -5.99 12.25
N LYS A 197 -6.91 -7.24 12.15
CA LYS A 197 -7.67 -7.74 11.01
C LYS A 197 -9.02 -7.06 10.92
N SER A 198 -9.80 -7.01 12.00
CA SER A 198 -11.08 -6.28 11.97
C SER A 198 -10.88 -4.78 11.73
N ALA A 199 -9.78 -4.19 12.21
CA ALA A 199 -9.47 -2.78 11.97
C ALA A 199 -9.24 -2.46 10.48
N ILE A 200 -8.33 -3.19 9.79
CA ILE A 200 -8.04 -2.93 8.38
C ILE A 200 -9.23 -3.25 7.47
N TRP A 201 -9.96 -4.35 7.75
CA TRP A 201 -11.17 -4.69 6.98
C TRP A 201 -12.28 -3.66 7.15
N LYS A 202 -12.41 -3.04 8.33
CA LYS A 202 -13.34 -1.91 8.49
C LYS A 202 -12.92 -0.70 7.67
N VAL A 203 -11.62 -0.36 7.62
CA VAL A 203 -11.14 0.78 6.82
C VAL A 203 -11.43 0.60 5.33
N VAL A 204 -11.25 -0.62 4.79
CA VAL A 204 -11.58 -0.95 3.39
C VAL A 204 -13.10 -0.90 3.15
N GLN A 205 -13.92 -1.36 4.10
CA GLN A 205 -15.38 -1.24 4.01
C GLN A 205 -15.84 0.22 4.03
N ASP A 206 -15.23 1.06 4.88
CA ASP A 206 -15.50 2.49 4.93
C ASP A 206 -15.06 3.18 3.63
N SER A 207 -13.87 2.84 3.09
CA SER A 207 -13.38 3.32 1.78
C SER A 207 -14.36 3.01 0.65
N TYR A 208 -14.80 1.76 0.55
CA TYR A 208 -15.76 1.32 -0.46
C TYR A 208 -17.09 2.08 -0.34
N GLY A 209 -17.53 2.37 0.89
CA GLY A 209 -18.72 3.18 1.15
C GLY A 209 -18.65 4.62 0.60
N PHE A 210 -17.46 5.17 0.37
CA PHE A 210 -17.28 6.51 -0.23
C PHE A 210 -17.30 6.51 -1.77
N LEU A 211 -17.31 5.34 -2.43
CA LEU A 211 -17.26 5.25 -3.90
C LEU A 211 -18.43 5.95 -4.59
N GLY A 212 -19.66 5.76 -4.10
CA GLY A 212 -20.85 6.40 -4.66
C GLY A 212 -20.70 7.93 -4.72
N ALA A 213 -20.41 8.56 -3.58
CA ALA A 213 -20.16 10.01 -3.52
C ALA A 213 -18.97 10.46 -4.39
N THR A 214 -17.93 9.63 -4.53
CA THR A 214 -16.74 9.93 -5.35
C THR A 214 -17.09 9.95 -6.84
N PHE A 215 -17.82 8.96 -7.35
CA PHE A 215 -18.23 8.92 -8.76
C PHE A 215 -19.40 9.87 -9.06
N ASP A 216 -20.44 9.91 -8.22
CA ASP A 216 -21.67 10.66 -8.49
C ASP A 216 -21.42 12.17 -8.51
N TYR A 217 -20.61 12.70 -7.60
CA TYR A 217 -20.32 14.14 -7.54
C TYR A 217 -19.45 14.62 -8.69
N GLU A 218 -18.50 13.80 -9.15
CA GLU A 218 -17.72 14.07 -10.35
C GLU A 218 -18.62 14.06 -11.59
N MET A 219 -19.52 13.07 -11.70
CA MET A 219 -20.44 12.91 -12.82
C MET A 219 -21.48 14.05 -12.86
N GLU A 220 -21.95 14.51 -11.69
CA GLU A 220 -22.88 15.64 -11.61
C GLU A 220 -22.21 16.95 -12.03
N LEU A 221 -21.01 17.24 -11.51
CA LEU A 221 -20.26 18.44 -11.89
C LEU A 221 -19.87 18.45 -13.36
N SER A 222 -19.55 17.28 -13.93
CA SER A 222 -19.23 17.12 -15.36
C SER A 222 -20.30 17.68 -16.29
N LYS A 223 -21.58 17.67 -15.90
CA LYS A 223 -22.70 18.20 -16.69
C LYS A 223 -22.57 19.70 -16.96
N ASN A 224 -21.81 20.42 -16.13
CA ASN A 224 -21.64 21.87 -16.19
C ASN A 224 -20.31 22.30 -16.86
N TYR A 225 -19.49 21.36 -17.34
CA TYR A 225 -18.17 21.64 -17.91
C TYR A 225 -18.03 21.11 -19.35
N THR A 226 -17.45 21.92 -20.24
CA THR A 226 -16.93 21.42 -21.53
C THR A 226 -15.59 20.73 -21.30
N THR A 227 -15.15 19.87 -22.23
CA THR A 227 -13.89 19.12 -22.15
C THR A 227 -12.67 20.02 -21.89
N GLU A 228 -12.65 21.20 -22.52
CA GLU A 228 -11.55 22.19 -22.47
C GLU A 228 -11.50 22.92 -21.13
N LYS A 229 -12.64 23.05 -20.43
CA LYS A 229 -12.72 23.61 -19.08
C LYS A 229 -12.49 22.53 -18.01
N LYS A 230 -12.91 21.29 -18.28
CA LYS A 230 -12.80 20.16 -17.35
C LYS A 230 -11.35 19.68 -17.18
N TYR A 231 -10.59 19.66 -18.28
CA TYR A 231 -9.28 19.05 -18.31
C TYR A 231 -8.17 20.02 -18.76
N THR A 232 -6.99 19.84 -18.19
CA THR A 232 -5.72 20.41 -18.67
C THR A 232 -4.86 19.31 -19.30
N TYR A 233 -3.97 19.71 -20.20
CA TYR A 233 -3.05 18.81 -20.88
C TYR A 233 -1.62 19.27 -20.63
N SER A 234 -0.75 18.32 -20.28
CA SER A 234 0.70 18.56 -20.11
C SER A 234 1.49 17.63 -21.01
N HIS A 235 2.58 18.11 -21.60
CA HIS A 235 3.48 17.30 -22.42
C HIS A 235 4.83 17.18 -21.72
N LYS A 236 5.21 15.97 -21.33
CA LYS A 236 6.51 15.67 -20.68
C LYS A 236 7.07 14.37 -21.25
N TYR A 237 8.37 14.36 -21.56
CA TYR A 237 9.10 13.19 -22.09
C TYR A 237 8.40 12.51 -23.28
N GLY A 238 7.90 13.30 -24.25
CA GLY A 238 7.19 12.80 -25.43
C GLY A 238 5.76 12.28 -25.17
N LYS A 239 5.29 12.28 -23.92
CA LYS A 239 3.93 11.83 -23.54
C LYS A 239 3.04 13.02 -23.20
N THR A 240 1.88 13.09 -23.83
CA THR A 240 0.79 13.99 -23.44
C THR A 240 -0.05 13.32 -22.36
N ARG A 241 -0.19 13.97 -21.20
CA ARG A 241 -1.06 13.55 -20.10
C ARG A 241 -2.23 14.52 -19.98
N ARG A 242 -3.45 13.98 -19.87
CA ARG A 242 -4.65 14.72 -19.46
C ARG A 242 -4.79 14.64 -17.95
N SER A 243 -5.13 15.74 -17.30
CA SER A 243 -5.52 15.78 -15.88
C SER A 243 -6.70 16.72 -15.69
N TYR A 244 -7.37 16.63 -14.54
CA TYR A 244 -8.43 17.56 -14.18
C TYR A 244 -7.89 18.98 -14.01
N SER A 245 -8.67 19.99 -14.44
CA SER A 245 -8.31 21.39 -14.28
C SER A 245 -8.45 21.85 -12.83
N ASP A 246 -7.70 22.90 -12.44
CA ASP A 246 -7.79 23.48 -11.08
C ASP A 246 -9.19 24.01 -10.78
N ALA A 247 -9.88 24.52 -11.80
CA ALA A 247 -11.26 24.99 -11.70
C ALA A 247 -12.24 23.84 -11.42
N PHE A 248 -12.08 22.69 -12.08
CA PHE A 248 -12.90 21.51 -11.78
C PHE A 248 -12.56 20.94 -10.39
N ALA A 249 -11.28 20.85 -10.04
CA ALA A 249 -10.84 20.33 -8.75
C ALA A 249 -11.36 21.14 -7.57
N LYS A 250 -11.46 22.47 -7.70
CA LYS A 250 -12.08 23.35 -6.69
C LYS A 250 -13.57 23.08 -6.47
N GLU A 251 -14.35 22.92 -7.53
CA GLU A 251 -15.78 22.61 -7.38
C GLU A 251 -16.00 21.16 -6.92
N TYR A 252 -15.19 20.21 -7.38
CA TYR A 252 -15.21 18.83 -6.90
C TYR A 252 -14.83 18.75 -5.41
N HIS A 253 -13.80 19.48 -4.97
CA HIS A 253 -13.41 19.54 -3.57
C HIS A 253 -14.55 20.00 -2.66
N LYS A 254 -15.21 21.11 -3.03
CA LYS A 254 -16.40 21.61 -2.30
C LYS A 254 -17.51 20.58 -2.22
N LYS A 255 -17.66 19.74 -3.25
CA LYS A 255 -18.77 18.79 -3.36
C LYS A 255 -18.52 17.46 -2.66
N VAL A 256 -17.31 16.90 -2.73
CA VAL A 256 -16.91 15.79 -1.83
C VAL A 256 -16.74 16.26 -0.38
N GLY A 257 -16.54 17.57 -0.18
CA GLY A 257 -16.40 18.21 1.11
C GLY A 257 -15.25 17.64 1.93
N GLY A 258 -15.50 17.46 3.23
CA GLY A 258 -14.51 16.96 4.19
C GLY A 258 -14.05 15.51 4.00
N MET A 259 -14.50 14.79 2.96
CA MET A 259 -14.15 13.38 2.73
C MET A 259 -12.63 13.14 2.74
N VAL A 260 -11.87 13.91 1.97
CA VAL A 260 -10.41 13.77 1.87
C VAL A 260 -9.72 14.05 3.21
N ALA A 261 -10.09 15.17 3.86
CA ALA A 261 -9.55 15.52 5.19
C ALA A 261 -9.89 14.46 6.25
N TYR A 262 -11.09 13.88 6.19
CA TYR A 262 -11.51 12.78 7.08
C TYR A 262 -10.65 11.52 6.90
N ARG A 263 -10.33 11.13 5.65
CA ARG A 263 -9.39 10.02 5.40
C ARG A 263 -7.96 10.37 5.85
N LEU A 264 -7.50 11.61 5.64
CA LEU A 264 -6.19 12.09 6.09
C LEU A 264 -6.05 12.20 7.62
N LYS A 265 -7.15 12.30 8.38
CA LYS A 265 -7.16 12.13 9.84
C LYS A 265 -7.06 10.66 10.24
N GLY A 266 -7.88 9.81 9.62
CA GLY A 266 -7.98 8.40 10.00
C GLY A 266 -6.73 7.56 9.66
N ALA A 267 -6.09 7.84 8.52
CA ALA A 267 -4.90 7.12 8.08
C ALA A 267 -3.73 7.18 9.08
N PRO A 268 -3.23 8.36 9.51
CA PRO A 268 -2.12 8.43 10.46
C PRO A 268 -2.46 7.83 11.82
N THR A 269 -3.73 7.91 12.26
CA THR A 269 -4.21 7.24 13.47
C THR A 269 -4.05 5.73 13.38
N LEU A 270 -4.48 5.10 12.27
CA LEU A 270 -4.34 3.66 12.12
C LEU A 270 -2.87 3.25 11.93
N VAL A 271 -2.08 4.01 11.16
CA VAL A 271 -0.64 3.76 10.98
C VAL A 271 0.09 3.76 12.33
N ALA A 272 -0.07 4.82 13.12
CA ALA A 272 0.59 4.94 14.42
C ALA A 272 0.13 3.84 15.40
N SER A 273 -1.15 3.48 15.38
CA SER A 273 -1.71 2.39 16.18
C SER A 273 -1.18 1.02 15.74
N MET A 274 -0.99 0.78 14.43
CA MET A 274 -0.38 -0.45 13.90
C MET A 274 1.10 -0.56 14.27
N TRP A 275 1.88 0.52 14.16
CA TRP A 275 3.27 0.59 14.62
C TRP A 275 3.38 0.31 16.13
N TYR A 276 2.53 0.94 16.94
CA TYR A 276 2.46 0.75 18.39
C TYR A 276 2.06 -0.69 18.75
N THR A 277 1.09 -1.27 18.04
CA THR A 277 0.66 -2.66 18.22
C THR A 277 1.79 -3.64 17.91
N ALA A 278 2.52 -3.46 16.80
CA ALA A 278 3.69 -4.26 16.46
C ALA A 278 4.80 -4.16 17.54
N TRP A 279 5.08 -2.96 18.05
CA TRP A 279 6.04 -2.77 19.15
C TRP A 279 5.58 -3.41 20.47
N LYS A 280 4.27 -3.35 20.77
CA LYS A 280 3.68 -4.01 21.94
C LYS A 280 3.76 -5.52 21.87
N ASP A 281 3.36 -6.12 20.74
CA ASP A 281 3.40 -7.56 20.52
C ASP A 281 4.83 -8.11 20.47
N ALA A 282 5.82 -7.27 20.16
CA ALA A 282 7.24 -7.58 20.27
C ALA A 282 7.80 -7.54 21.70
N GLY A 283 6.96 -7.30 22.71
CA GLY A 283 7.37 -7.20 24.12
C GLY A 283 7.85 -5.82 24.55
N SER A 284 7.52 -4.75 23.82
CA SER A 284 7.92 -3.36 24.12
C SER A 284 9.45 -3.15 24.27
N PRO A 285 10.30 -3.60 23.32
CA PRO A 285 11.75 -3.50 23.45
C PRO A 285 12.22 -2.04 23.54
N ASP A 286 13.29 -1.79 24.29
CA ASP A 286 13.84 -0.44 24.50
C ASP A 286 14.41 0.14 23.19
N LEU A 287 13.68 1.12 22.63
CA LEU A 287 14.06 1.85 21.43
C LEU A 287 15.19 2.86 21.68
N GLY A 288 15.44 3.25 22.94
CA GLY A 288 16.59 4.05 23.33
C GLY A 288 17.90 3.30 23.06
N ALA A 289 17.96 2.02 23.43
CA ALA A 289 19.09 1.14 23.13
C ALA A 289 19.32 0.88 21.63
N MET A 290 18.33 1.15 20.78
CA MET A 290 18.42 1.02 19.31
C MET A 290 18.91 2.29 18.60
N MET A 291 19.11 3.38 19.34
CA MET A 291 19.58 4.67 18.82
C MET A 291 21.02 4.98 19.26
N ARG A 292 21.73 5.79 18.47
CA ARG A 292 23.04 6.37 18.83
C ARG A 292 23.05 7.87 18.49
N PRO A 293 23.12 8.78 19.49
CA PRO A 293 23.03 8.53 20.93
C PRO A 293 21.66 7.99 21.35
N GLY A 294 21.56 7.24 22.45
CA GLY A 294 20.33 6.54 22.88
C GLY A 294 19.14 7.41 23.33
N LYS A 295 19.24 8.73 23.15
CA LYS A 295 18.21 9.75 23.43
C LYS A 295 18.36 10.90 22.46
N LEU A 296 17.32 11.71 22.29
CA LEU A 296 17.41 12.97 21.55
C LEU A 296 18.39 13.94 22.24
N SER A 297 19.09 14.74 21.44
CA SER A 297 19.83 15.93 21.90
C SER A 297 18.86 16.99 22.45
N LYS A 298 19.39 18.06 23.06
CA LYS A 298 18.54 19.16 23.53
C LYS A 298 17.86 19.87 22.36
N GLU A 299 18.57 19.98 21.24
CA GLU A 299 18.18 20.60 19.99
C GLU A 299 17.15 19.74 19.25
N GLU A 300 17.41 18.44 19.09
CA GLU A 300 16.44 17.49 18.52
C GLU A 300 15.13 17.48 19.33
N LYS A 301 15.23 17.47 20.67
CA LYS A 301 14.04 17.52 21.53
C LYS A 301 13.29 18.83 21.37
N LYS A 302 13.97 19.98 21.40
CA LYS A 302 13.35 21.29 21.20
C LYS A 302 12.60 21.36 19.87
N LEU A 303 13.20 20.87 18.78
CA LEU A 303 12.57 20.85 17.46
C LEU A 303 11.35 19.90 17.39
N LEU A 304 11.38 18.77 18.11
CA LEU A 304 10.22 17.89 18.28
C LEU A 304 9.09 18.60 19.05
N ASP A 305 9.41 19.23 20.18
CA ASP A 305 8.43 19.94 21.00
C ASP A 305 7.79 21.10 20.20
N GLU A 306 8.58 21.88 19.45
CA GLU A 306 8.09 22.93 18.53
C GLU A 306 7.18 22.38 17.42
N GLN A 307 7.54 21.26 16.80
CA GLN A 307 6.72 20.60 15.78
C GLN A 307 5.41 20.01 16.35
N LEU A 308 5.43 19.51 17.58
CA LEU A 308 4.24 18.98 18.24
C LEU A 308 3.24 20.09 18.62
N GLU A 309 3.70 21.26 19.06
CA GLU A 309 2.80 22.41 19.26
C GLU A 309 2.27 22.94 17.91
N ALA A 310 3.14 23.12 16.91
CA ALA A 310 2.73 23.51 15.56
C ALA A 310 1.73 22.52 14.93
N TRP A 311 1.82 21.23 15.27
CA TRP A 311 0.85 20.22 14.86
C TRP A 311 -0.51 20.37 15.55
N LYS A 312 -0.54 20.52 16.88
CA LYS A 312 -1.78 20.72 17.64
C LYS A 312 -2.55 21.96 17.19
N ASP A 313 -1.84 23.05 16.92
CA ASP A 313 -2.41 24.34 16.49
C ASP A 313 -2.74 24.38 14.99
N ASN A 314 -2.54 23.28 14.25
CA ASN A 314 -2.69 23.16 12.80
C ASN A 314 -1.83 24.14 11.97
N GLN A 315 -0.64 24.47 12.48
CA GLN A 315 0.30 25.43 11.90
C GLN A 315 1.46 24.80 11.10
N LEU A 316 1.50 23.47 10.93
CA LEU A 316 2.57 22.79 10.16
C LEU A 316 2.75 23.34 8.74
N VAL A 317 1.66 23.71 8.06
CA VAL A 317 1.70 24.29 6.72
C VAL A 317 2.19 25.75 6.73
N PRO A 318 1.57 26.70 7.45
CA PRO A 318 2.03 28.10 7.46
C PRO A 318 3.42 28.30 8.07
N LEU A 319 3.87 27.42 8.97
CA LEU A 319 5.25 27.44 9.50
C LEU A 319 6.26 26.66 8.65
N ASN A 320 5.85 26.12 7.49
CA ASN A 320 6.68 25.31 6.59
C ASN A 320 7.34 24.10 7.28
N MET A 321 6.67 23.51 8.28
CA MET A 321 7.12 22.33 9.02
C MET A 321 6.57 21.01 8.45
N LEU A 322 5.62 21.05 7.50
CA LEU A 322 5.13 19.85 6.81
C LEU A 322 6.16 19.38 5.76
N LEU A 323 6.79 18.23 6.02
CA LEU A 323 7.88 17.66 5.23
C LEU A 323 7.48 17.30 3.80
N SER A 324 6.20 17.05 3.51
CA SER A 324 5.72 16.77 2.15
C SER A 324 5.70 18.01 1.24
N LEU A 325 5.61 19.22 1.81
CA LEU A 325 5.75 20.50 1.08
C LEU A 325 7.21 20.93 0.91
N GLN A 326 8.13 20.38 1.71
CA GLN A 326 9.55 20.66 1.59
C GLN A 326 10.16 19.90 0.40
N LYS A 327 11.04 20.58 -0.34
CA LYS A 327 11.90 19.93 -1.33
C LYS A 327 12.80 18.92 -0.63
N GLU A 328 12.85 17.70 -1.16
CA GLU A 328 13.82 16.72 -0.69
C GLU A 328 15.23 17.26 -0.89
N LYS A 329 15.99 17.35 0.21
CA LYS A 329 17.44 17.55 0.10
C LYS A 329 18.02 16.32 -0.59
N ALA A 330 18.84 16.54 -1.62
CA ALA A 330 19.64 15.46 -2.18
C ALA A 330 20.43 14.80 -1.03
N ALA A 331 20.42 13.47 -0.98
CA ALA A 331 21.17 12.76 0.04
C ALA A 331 22.65 13.13 -0.08
N GLU A 332 23.23 13.66 1.00
CA GLU A 332 24.68 13.80 1.11
C GLU A 332 25.26 12.40 0.94
N LYS A 333 26.09 12.23 -0.10
CA LYS A 333 26.84 10.99 -0.27
C LYS A 333 27.73 10.87 0.97
N PRO A 334 27.76 9.72 1.67
CA PRO A 334 28.67 9.55 2.78
C PRO A 334 30.10 9.80 2.26
N ASP A 335 30.86 10.62 2.98
CA ASP A 335 32.24 10.92 2.63
C ASP A 335 33.01 9.61 2.48
N VAL A 336 33.40 9.31 1.25
CA VAL A 336 34.34 8.23 0.98
C VAL A 336 35.68 8.73 1.50
N VAL A 337 35.99 8.37 2.74
CA VAL A 337 37.34 8.52 3.30
C VAL A 337 38.26 7.66 2.45
N GLY A 338 38.84 8.29 1.44
CA GLY A 338 39.75 7.65 0.50
C GLY A 338 40.94 7.12 1.28
N SER A 339 41.09 5.79 1.32
CA SER A 339 42.35 5.20 1.71
C SER A 339 43.42 5.66 0.71
N ALA A 340 44.53 6.17 1.22
CA ALA A 340 45.61 6.67 0.40
C ALA A 340 46.30 5.54 -0.40
N ASP A 341 47.09 5.97 -1.37
CA ASP A 341 48.15 5.20 -2.04
C ASP A 341 47.73 4.18 -3.10
N GLY A 342 47.43 4.71 -4.30
CA GLY A 342 48.23 4.42 -5.48
C GLY A 342 48.38 2.95 -5.92
N ALA A 343 47.35 2.41 -6.59
CA ALA A 343 47.51 1.33 -7.56
C ALA A 343 46.98 1.79 -8.91
N ALA A 344 47.78 1.64 -9.97
CA ALA A 344 47.38 1.99 -11.33
C ALA A 344 46.25 1.04 -11.82
N PRO A 345 45.27 1.53 -12.60
CA PRO A 345 44.21 0.68 -13.12
C PRO A 345 44.79 -0.37 -14.08
N ALA A 346 44.41 -1.63 -13.86
CA ALA A 346 44.73 -2.72 -14.77
C ALA A 346 44.08 -2.47 -16.16
N PRO A 347 44.72 -2.90 -17.26
CA PRO A 347 44.17 -2.71 -18.60
C PRO A 347 42.84 -3.49 -18.76
N ALA A 348 41.91 -2.91 -19.51
CA ALA A 348 40.61 -3.50 -19.76
C ALA A 348 40.75 -4.83 -20.54
N ALA A 349 40.08 -5.88 -20.05
CA ALA A 349 39.96 -7.13 -20.78
C ALA A 349 39.04 -6.95 -22.01
N GLU A 350 39.46 -7.49 -23.15
CA GLU A 350 38.70 -7.43 -24.40
C GLU A 350 37.34 -8.15 -24.29
N ALA A 351 36.35 -7.62 -25.00
CA ALA A 351 35.01 -8.20 -25.03
C ALA A 351 34.99 -9.53 -25.81
N ALA A 352 34.61 -10.62 -25.14
CA ALA A 352 34.41 -11.91 -25.77
C ALA A 352 33.21 -11.88 -26.75
N ALA A 353 33.39 -12.47 -27.93
CA ALA A 353 32.38 -12.55 -28.98
C ALA A 353 31.16 -13.42 -28.58
N PRO A 354 29.96 -13.17 -29.14
CA PRO A 354 28.75 -13.91 -28.76
C PRO A 354 28.79 -15.38 -29.20
N ALA A 355 28.42 -16.27 -28.28
CA ALA A 355 28.31 -17.70 -28.54
C ALA A 355 27.11 -18.06 -29.44
N ALA A 356 27.27 -19.11 -30.25
CA ALA A 356 26.30 -19.55 -31.25
C ALA A 356 25.02 -20.17 -30.65
N SER A 357 23.93 -20.12 -31.41
CA SER A 357 22.63 -20.69 -31.05
C SER A 357 22.66 -22.23 -30.95
N PRO A 358 21.90 -22.84 -30.01
CA PRO A 358 21.79 -24.29 -29.93
C PRO A 358 20.92 -24.88 -31.05
N ALA A 359 21.35 -26.04 -31.55
CA ALA A 359 20.62 -26.85 -32.54
C ALA A 359 19.44 -27.63 -31.90
N PRO A 360 18.45 -28.09 -32.69
CA PRO A 360 17.22 -28.66 -32.15
C PRO A 360 17.39 -30.10 -31.60
N THR A 361 16.58 -30.42 -30.59
CA THR A 361 16.49 -31.74 -29.95
C THR A 361 15.79 -32.77 -30.85
N PRO A 362 16.26 -34.03 -30.93
CA PRO A 362 15.56 -35.09 -31.65
C PRO A 362 14.32 -35.61 -30.90
N GLU A 363 13.32 -36.07 -31.65
CA GLU A 363 12.08 -36.66 -31.12
C GLU A 363 12.33 -37.98 -30.39
N ALA A 364 11.54 -38.24 -29.33
CA ALA A 364 11.54 -39.51 -28.61
C ALA A 364 10.31 -40.36 -28.96
N ASP A 365 10.55 -41.63 -29.25
CA ASP A 365 9.60 -42.55 -29.86
C ASP A 365 8.48 -43.04 -28.93
N LYS A 366 7.34 -43.44 -29.51
CA LYS A 366 6.17 -43.93 -28.75
C LYS A 366 6.25 -45.43 -28.47
N ALA A 367 6.54 -45.82 -27.23
CA ALA A 367 6.40 -47.21 -26.77
C ALA A 367 5.17 -47.42 -25.87
N LYS A 368 4.32 -48.40 -26.22
CA LYS A 368 3.11 -48.79 -25.47
C LYS A 368 3.46 -49.75 -24.33
N THR A 369 2.91 -49.55 -23.15
CA THR A 369 2.87 -50.58 -22.08
C THR A 369 1.42 -50.97 -21.80
N LYS A 370 1.14 -52.28 -21.79
CA LYS A 370 -0.21 -52.84 -21.60
C LYS A 370 -0.61 -52.91 -20.13
N GLU A 371 -1.90 -52.72 -19.84
CA GLU A 371 -2.53 -53.25 -18.62
C GLU A 371 -2.26 -54.76 -18.51
N LYS A 372 -2.06 -55.23 -17.28
CA LYS A 372 -2.43 -56.58 -16.89
C LYS A 372 -3.08 -56.53 -15.51
N ARG A 373 -4.37 -56.88 -15.46
CA ARG A 373 -5.09 -57.12 -14.20
C ARG A 373 -4.81 -58.56 -13.79
N ASP A 374 -4.62 -58.79 -12.50
CA ASP A 374 -4.89 -60.07 -11.86
C ASP A 374 -5.59 -59.81 -10.52
N ASN A 375 -6.39 -60.78 -10.10
CA ASN A 375 -7.54 -60.59 -9.23
C ASN A 375 -7.69 -61.81 -8.31
N ASP A 376 -7.58 -61.66 -6.98
CA ASP A 376 -8.27 -62.60 -6.08
C ASP A 376 -8.60 -62.04 -4.69
N LYS A 377 -9.49 -62.77 -4.01
CA LYS A 377 -10.37 -62.33 -2.91
C LYS A 377 -9.81 -62.66 -1.52
N GLN A 378 -10.28 -61.93 -0.49
CA GLN A 378 -10.78 -62.63 0.71
C GLN A 378 -11.85 -61.89 1.55
N LYS A 379 -13.00 -62.56 1.63
CA LYS A 379 -14.11 -62.57 2.61
C LYS A 379 -14.09 -61.65 3.85
N GLU A 380 -15.03 -60.71 3.85
CA GLU A 380 -16.17 -60.57 4.80
C GLU A 380 -16.14 -61.36 6.15
N LYS A 381 -16.35 -60.63 7.26
CA LYS A 381 -17.28 -61.07 8.34
C LYS A 381 -17.72 -59.94 9.28
N THR A 382 -19.03 -59.74 9.36
CA THR A 382 -19.72 -58.75 10.21
C THR A 382 -20.03 -59.28 11.60
N LYS A 383 -20.10 -58.40 12.62
CA LYS A 383 -21.00 -58.63 13.77
C LYS A 383 -21.47 -57.32 14.42
N ALA A 384 -22.78 -57.08 14.38
CA ALA A 384 -23.43 -55.95 15.03
C ALA A 384 -23.89 -56.31 16.45
N LYS A 385 -24.23 -55.28 17.26
CA LYS A 385 -25.14 -55.42 18.42
C LYS A 385 -26.08 -54.21 18.49
N LYS A 386 -27.32 -54.46 18.90
CA LYS A 386 -28.47 -53.53 19.06
C LYS A 386 -28.11 -52.33 19.95
N LYS A 387 -28.58 -51.09 19.72
CA LYS A 387 -29.96 -50.55 19.56
C LYS A 387 -30.74 -50.53 20.89
N ASP A 388 -31.10 -49.32 21.32
CA ASP A 388 -32.29 -48.84 22.07
C ASP A 388 -32.20 -47.29 21.97
N ASP A 389 -33.05 -46.56 21.25
CA ASP A 389 -34.47 -46.23 21.48
C ASP A 389 -34.77 -45.65 22.88
N ASN A 390 -34.62 -44.33 23.05
CA ASN A 390 -35.75 -43.49 23.50
C ASN A 390 -35.52 -41.98 23.34
N SER A 391 -36.53 -41.30 22.80
CA SER A 391 -36.83 -39.88 23.01
C SER A 391 -38.32 -39.85 23.40
N PRO A 392 -38.73 -39.04 24.39
CA PRO A 392 -39.45 -37.83 23.99
C PRO A 392 -39.28 -36.59 24.89
N PHE A 393 -39.48 -35.43 24.25
CA PHE A 393 -40.15 -34.18 24.66
C PHE A 393 -40.52 -33.85 26.13
N ASN A 394 -40.51 -32.52 26.37
CA ASN A 394 -41.19 -31.73 27.41
C ASN A 394 -40.64 -31.83 28.86
N ASP A 395 -40.46 -30.74 29.60
CA ASP A 395 -41.39 -29.61 29.79
C ASP A 395 -40.71 -28.31 30.30
N LYS A 396 -41.41 -27.18 30.09
CA LYS A 396 -41.21 -25.79 30.61
C LYS A 396 -40.16 -24.88 29.96
#